data_AF-G7SI01-F1
#
_entry.id   AF-G7SI01-F1
#
_cell.length_a   1.000
_cell.length_b   1.000
_cell.length_c   1.000
_cell.angle_alpha   90.00
_cell.angle_beta   90.00
_cell.angle_gamma   90.00
#
_symmetry.space_group_name_H-M   'P 1'
#
loop_
_entity.id
_entity.type
_entity.pdbx_description
1 polymer ?
#
loop_
_entity_poly.entity_id
_entity_poly.type
_entity_poly.pdbx_seq_one_letter_code
_entity_poly.pdbx_strand_id
1 'polypeptide(L)'
;MGNFEDLQIDKPLYEYCKNATNKEGDTFVGIRSEIVDEKHNLTIYFPLGFDISKDETLVRNEIIQLLSVLQDYNDEQSQVASITPEQLLKTVRFPAQAYIRVISDYLNRGYYKMIEDEFKLGQSGAISWNKTRKKVEPIVTKNGIVYPQYVVRQHSETDKQLITEISQYCVYESYVKIGWLYRMPDVLKPHRTRDLEIYKSYIHNMMLGATKDRDKQLFSAMHDILNFTNQDDEPEEFYFGTNRFEYIWERLIEATFGNENKEYYFPRTKWLLDIGVEKTNKAIEPDTVMKKNHDIYVLDAKYYKFGDTLNPNHLPTSTSINKQISYGEYIQTNAKFESERKQGMAVYNAFLMPYNSRSKPFNDVNKSTYYSIGESVADWKNSTETYERVQGILVDVKHLISNAVRPNNIEIENLSNTILKSIEKKRGK
;
A
#
# COMPACT_ATOMS: atom_id res chain seq x y z
N MET A 1 4.19 -24.45 -20.83
CA MET A 1 3.54 -24.89 -19.57
C MET A 1 4.62 -25.26 -18.58
N GLY A 2 5.46 -24.28 -18.23
CA GLY A 2 6.33 -24.41 -17.07
C GLY A 2 5.45 -24.22 -15.83
N ASN A 3 5.16 -25.30 -15.11
CA ASN A 3 4.48 -25.20 -13.83
C ASN A 3 5.37 -24.39 -12.86
N PHE A 4 4.76 -23.58 -12.01
CA PHE A 4 5.43 -22.99 -10.84
C PHE A 4 5.99 -24.07 -9.87
N GLU A 5 5.76 -25.36 -10.13
CA GLU A 5 6.35 -26.51 -9.44
C GLU A 5 7.89 -26.54 -9.51
N ASP A 6 8.51 -25.87 -10.50
CA ASP A 6 9.97 -25.77 -10.62
C ASP A 6 10.62 -24.69 -9.73
N LEU A 7 9.81 -23.84 -9.06
CA LEU A 7 10.32 -22.99 -7.99
C LEU A 7 10.65 -23.89 -6.80
N GLN A 8 11.87 -24.44 -6.78
CA GLN A 8 12.39 -25.15 -5.62
C GLN A 8 12.27 -24.25 -4.38
N ILE A 9 11.26 -24.50 -3.53
CA ILE A 9 11.03 -23.81 -2.25
C ILE A 9 12.07 -24.26 -1.20
N ASP A 10 13.28 -24.61 -1.63
CA ASP A 10 14.34 -25.12 -0.76
C ASP A 10 15.19 -24.00 -0.18
N LYS A 11 15.15 -22.81 -0.80
CA LYS A 11 15.92 -21.65 -0.36
C LYS A 11 15.14 -20.77 0.63
N PRO A 12 15.81 -20.12 1.59
CA PRO A 12 15.23 -19.09 2.45
C PRO A 12 14.61 -17.93 1.65
N LEU A 13 13.53 -17.32 2.15
CA LEU A 13 12.82 -16.25 1.42
C LEU A 13 13.70 -15.03 1.12
N TYR A 14 14.63 -14.70 2.03
CA TYR A 14 15.53 -13.56 1.85
C TYR A 14 16.45 -13.70 0.64
N GLU A 15 16.70 -14.92 0.13
CA GLU A 15 17.53 -15.13 -1.07
C GLU A 15 16.85 -14.68 -2.36
N TYR A 16 15.52 -14.60 -2.36
CA TYR A 16 14.76 -14.00 -3.46
C TYR A 16 14.72 -12.47 -3.38
N CYS A 17 15.17 -11.89 -2.27
CA CYS A 17 15.02 -10.47 -1.96
C CYS A 17 16.31 -9.69 -2.23
N LYS A 18 16.18 -8.51 -2.82
CA LYS A 18 17.27 -7.53 -2.94
C LYS A 18 16.72 -6.11 -2.95
N ASN A 19 17.55 -5.11 -2.71
CA ASN A 19 17.13 -3.72 -2.81
C ASN A 19 17.33 -3.19 -4.23
N ALA A 20 16.41 -2.34 -4.68
CA ALA A 20 16.64 -1.47 -5.83
C ALA A 20 17.78 -0.50 -5.53
N THR A 21 18.74 -0.40 -6.43
CA THR A 21 19.90 0.50 -6.29
C THR A 21 19.63 1.90 -6.87
N ASN A 22 18.57 2.04 -7.65
CA ASN A 22 18.21 3.19 -8.47
C ASN A 22 19.31 3.61 -9.47
N LYS A 23 20.31 2.77 -9.74
CA LYS A 23 21.42 3.03 -10.68
C LYS A 23 21.15 2.30 -11.99
N GLU A 24 21.54 2.90 -13.11
CA GLU A 24 21.54 2.23 -14.43
C GLU A 24 20.19 1.56 -14.82
N GLY A 25 19.06 2.11 -14.36
CA GLY A 25 17.72 1.57 -14.62
C GLY A 25 17.20 0.54 -13.60
N ASP A 26 17.98 0.20 -12.57
CA ASP A 26 17.56 -0.67 -11.46
C ASP A 26 16.67 0.10 -10.46
N THR A 27 15.48 0.49 -10.92
CA THR A 27 14.50 1.31 -10.18
C THR A 27 13.25 0.54 -9.76
N PHE A 28 13.10 -0.70 -10.22
CA PHE A 28 11.90 -1.50 -9.96
C PHE A 28 11.83 -1.90 -8.48
N VAL A 29 10.67 -1.70 -7.88
CA VAL A 29 10.33 -2.15 -6.53
C VAL A 29 9.04 -2.97 -6.60
N GLY A 30 9.07 -4.20 -6.11
CA GLY A 30 7.96 -5.15 -6.16
C GLY A 30 8.39 -6.59 -6.47
N ILE A 31 7.46 -7.41 -6.92
CA ILE A 31 7.69 -8.80 -7.31
C ILE A 31 7.85 -8.89 -8.82
N ARG A 32 8.86 -9.64 -9.26
CA ARG A 32 9.13 -10.01 -10.65
C ARG A 32 9.26 -11.52 -10.74
N SER A 33 8.41 -12.15 -11.53
CA SER A 33 8.43 -13.57 -11.86
C SER A 33 8.59 -13.70 -13.36
N GLU A 34 9.72 -14.23 -13.80
CA GLU A 34 10.11 -14.32 -15.21
C GLU A 34 10.60 -15.71 -15.55
N ILE A 35 10.57 -16.06 -16.84
CA ILE A 35 11.20 -17.27 -17.34
C ILE A 35 12.58 -16.89 -17.88
N VAL A 36 13.62 -17.33 -17.17
CA VAL A 36 15.02 -17.18 -17.59
C VAL A 36 15.58 -18.57 -17.84
N ASP A 37 16.11 -18.80 -19.05
CA ASP A 37 16.64 -20.12 -19.46
C ASP A 37 15.66 -21.28 -19.20
N GLU A 38 14.39 -21.08 -19.59
CA GLU A 38 13.28 -22.03 -19.40
C GLU A 38 12.92 -22.32 -17.92
N LYS A 39 13.45 -21.53 -16.97
CA LYS A 39 13.16 -21.67 -15.53
C LYS A 39 12.47 -20.43 -14.97
N HIS A 40 11.50 -20.66 -14.08
CA HIS A 40 10.89 -19.59 -13.31
C HIS A 40 11.89 -18.97 -12.33
N ASN A 41 12.23 -17.71 -12.56
CA ASN A 41 13.05 -16.90 -11.68
C ASN A 41 12.17 -15.85 -10.99
N LEU A 42 12.00 -16.03 -9.68
CA LEU A 42 11.31 -15.09 -8.81
C LEU A 42 12.33 -14.14 -8.18
N THR A 43 12.06 -12.84 -8.20
CA THR A 43 12.88 -11.84 -7.52
C THR A 43 11.99 -10.76 -6.91
N ILE A 44 12.28 -10.40 -5.67
CA ILE A 44 11.56 -9.40 -4.89
C ILE A 44 12.50 -8.22 -4.67
N TYR A 45 12.12 -7.08 -5.22
CA TYR A 45 12.87 -5.84 -5.14
C TYR A 45 12.27 -4.97 -4.03
N PHE A 46 13.01 -4.81 -2.94
CA PHE A 46 12.70 -3.85 -1.89
C PHE A 46 13.19 -2.45 -2.27
N PRO A 47 12.61 -1.39 -1.68
CA PRO A 47 13.05 -0.02 -1.90
C PRO A 47 14.52 0.19 -1.51
N LEU A 48 15.13 1.20 -2.15
CA LEU A 48 16.42 1.76 -1.75
C LEU A 48 16.49 2.00 -0.24
N GLY A 49 17.54 1.50 0.41
CA GLY A 49 17.77 1.69 1.84
C GLY A 49 16.92 0.80 2.76
N PHE A 50 16.23 -0.22 2.26
CA PHE A 50 15.49 -1.16 3.11
C PHE A 50 16.42 -2.18 3.80
N ASP A 51 16.15 -2.52 5.07
CA ASP A 51 16.89 -3.56 5.81
C ASP A 51 16.18 -4.92 5.70
N ILE A 52 16.51 -5.73 4.69
CA ILE A 52 15.87 -7.04 4.50
C ILE A 52 16.30 -7.99 5.63
N SER A 53 15.33 -8.56 6.35
CA SER A 53 15.64 -9.54 7.40
C SER A 53 16.11 -10.88 6.83
N LYS A 54 17.00 -11.55 7.56
CA LYS A 54 17.37 -12.95 7.30
C LYS A 54 16.48 -13.96 8.04
N ASP A 55 15.67 -13.48 8.98
CA ASP A 55 14.67 -14.31 9.65
C ASP A 55 13.47 -14.54 8.73
N GLU A 56 13.14 -15.82 8.54
CA GLU A 56 12.12 -16.28 7.60
C GLU A 56 10.71 -15.72 7.90
N THR A 57 10.36 -15.53 9.18
CA THR A 57 9.06 -14.99 9.57
C THR A 57 9.01 -13.49 9.36
N LEU A 58 10.08 -12.79 9.75
CA LEU A 58 10.19 -11.35 9.56
C LEU A 58 10.22 -10.96 8.08
N VAL A 59 11.01 -11.64 7.25
CA VAL A 59 11.08 -11.33 5.82
C VAL A 59 9.76 -11.60 5.11
N ARG A 60 9.02 -12.65 5.50
CA ARG A 60 7.66 -12.88 5.00
C ARG A 60 6.74 -11.70 5.30
N ASN A 61 6.76 -11.20 6.53
CA ASN A 61 5.96 -10.04 6.92
C ASN A 61 6.40 -8.76 6.19
N GLU A 62 7.71 -8.58 5.96
CA GLU A 62 8.26 -7.46 5.19
C GLU A 62 7.80 -7.48 3.73
N ILE A 63 7.77 -8.66 3.10
CA ILE A 63 7.22 -8.84 1.74
C ILE A 63 5.73 -8.47 1.73
N ILE A 64 4.94 -8.98 2.68
CA ILE A 64 3.50 -8.66 2.77
C ILE A 64 3.27 -7.16 2.94
N GLN A 65 4.05 -6.48 3.80
CA GLN A 65 3.96 -5.04 4.01
C GLN A 65 4.32 -4.27 2.74
N LEU A 66 5.38 -4.67 2.03
CA LEU A 66 5.75 -4.09 0.75
C LEU A 66 4.58 -4.18 -0.26
N LEU A 67 3.97 -5.36 -0.38
CA LEU A 67 2.85 -5.57 -1.29
C LEU A 67 1.63 -4.73 -0.94
N SER A 68 1.34 -4.58 0.35
CA SER A 68 0.26 -3.70 0.82
C SER A 68 0.53 -2.25 0.44
N VAL A 69 1.73 -1.75 0.72
CA VAL A 69 2.12 -0.37 0.38
C VAL A 69 2.04 -0.12 -1.12
N LEU A 70 2.57 -1.05 -1.93
CA LEU A 70 2.50 -0.94 -3.39
C LEU A 70 1.04 -0.87 -3.87
N GLN A 71 0.14 -1.67 -3.30
CA GLN A 71 -1.27 -1.66 -3.68
C GLN A 71 -2.01 -0.39 -3.22
N ASP A 72 -1.80 0.05 -1.99
CA ASP A 72 -2.49 1.21 -1.40
C ASP A 72 -2.12 2.52 -2.14
N TYR A 73 -0.94 2.56 -2.74
CA TYR A 73 -0.39 3.73 -3.43
C TYR A 73 -0.28 3.56 -4.96
N ASN A 74 -0.96 2.56 -5.54
CA ASN A 74 -0.96 2.28 -7.00
C ASN A 74 -1.87 3.24 -7.80
N ASP A 75 -1.50 4.52 -7.89
CA ASP A 75 -2.20 5.52 -8.72
C ASP A 75 -1.61 5.66 -10.14
N GLU A 76 -2.32 6.36 -11.04
CA GLU A 76 -1.91 6.59 -12.44
C GLU A 76 -0.51 7.24 -12.59
N GLN A 77 -0.05 8.01 -11.60
CA GLN A 77 1.27 8.65 -11.63
C GLN A 77 2.41 7.70 -11.26
N SER A 78 2.10 6.69 -10.45
CA SER A 78 3.00 5.61 -10.06
C SER A 78 3.10 4.51 -11.14
N GLN A 79 2.33 4.61 -12.22
CA GLN A 79 2.32 3.65 -13.33
C GLN A 79 3.52 3.85 -14.27
N VAL A 80 4.10 2.72 -14.70
CA VAL A 80 5.34 2.66 -15.45
C VAL A 80 5.16 3.15 -16.90
N ALA A 81 6.13 3.90 -17.45
CA ALA A 81 6.13 4.35 -18.85
C ALA A 81 7.06 3.52 -19.78
N SER A 82 7.84 2.60 -19.22
CA SER A 82 8.93 1.88 -19.90
C SER A 82 8.74 0.36 -19.95
N ILE A 83 7.48 -0.07 -19.96
CA ILE A 83 7.07 -1.46 -20.16
C ILE A 83 6.15 -1.51 -21.38
N THR A 84 6.20 -2.56 -22.19
CA THR A 84 5.26 -2.71 -23.32
C THR A 84 3.81 -2.60 -22.81
N PRO A 85 2.86 -1.98 -23.55
CA PRO A 85 1.49 -1.77 -23.06
C PRO A 85 0.82 -3.03 -22.50
N GLU A 86 1.13 -4.21 -23.05
CA GLU A 86 0.65 -5.51 -22.57
C GLU A 86 1.23 -5.92 -21.21
N GLN A 87 2.53 -5.73 -21.00
CA GLN A 87 3.15 -5.97 -19.70
C GLN A 87 2.72 -4.91 -18.67
N LEU A 88 2.43 -3.67 -19.10
CA LEU A 88 1.92 -2.61 -18.23
C LEU A 88 0.53 -2.95 -17.68
N LEU A 89 -0.35 -3.45 -18.56
CA LEU A 89 -1.66 -3.99 -18.21
C LEU A 89 -1.57 -5.17 -17.22
N LYS A 90 -0.51 -5.98 -17.29
CA LYS A 90 -0.25 -7.09 -16.37
C LYS A 90 0.32 -6.63 -15.01
N THR A 91 1.23 -5.65 -15.00
CA THR A 91 1.81 -5.07 -13.76
C THR A 91 0.78 -4.47 -12.80
N VAL A 92 -0.23 -3.79 -13.34
CA VAL A 92 -1.21 -3.01 -12.54
C VAL A 92 -2.40 -3.87 -12.09
N ARG A 93 -2.65 -5.02 -12.75
CA ARG A 93 -3.85 -5.83 -12.51
C ARG A 93 -3.71 -6.89 -11.44
N PHE A 94 -2.52 -7.27 -11.00
CA PHE A 94 -2.34 -8.39 -10.06
C PHE A 94 -2.92 -8.07 -8.67
N PRO A 95 -4.01 -8.75 -8.21
CA PRO A 95 -4.67 -8.42 -6.95
C PRO A 95 -3.95 -9.05 -5.73
N ALA A 96 -2.73 -8.59 -5.41
CA ALA A 96 -1.87 -9.17 -4.39
C ALA A 96 -2.56 -9.35 -3.02
N GLN A 97 -3.27 -8.34 -2.51
CA GLN A 97 -4.00 -8.45 -1.24
C GLN A 97 -5.12 -9.52 -1.29
N ALA A 98 -5.77 -9.69 -2.44
CA ALA A 98 -6.82 -10.71 -2.59
C ALA A 98 -6.25 -12.12 -2.43
N TYR A 99 -5.11 -12.39 -3.10
CA TYR A 99 -4.40 -13.65 -2.95
C TYR A 99 -3.91 -13.86 -1.50
N ILE A 100 -3.29 -12.85 -0.88
CA ILE A 100 -2.84 -12.90 0.53
C ILE A 100 -4.02 -13.23 1.46
N ARG A 101 -5.17 -12.60 1.22
CA ARG A 101 -6.39 -12.78 2.02
C ARG A 101 -6.92 -14.20 1.91
N VAL A 102 -7.02 -14.75 0.70
CA VAL A 102 -7.51 -16.11 0.45
C VAL A 102 -6.58 -17.15 1.09
N ILE A 103 -5.26 -17.03 0.92
CA ILE A 103 -4.31 -17.94 1.58
C ILE A 103 -4.41 -17.84 3.09
N SER A 104 -4.46 -16.62 3.62
CA SER A 104 -4.53 -16.41 5.07
C SER A 104 -5.80 -17.01 5.68
N ASP A 105 -6.97 -16.88 5.04
CA ASP A 105 -8.20 -17.54 5.53
C ASP A 105 -8.07 -19.07 5.43
N TYR A 106 -7.51 -19.58 4.33
CA TYR A 106 -7.29 -21.02 4.13
C TYR A 106 -6.34 -21.64 5.16
N LEU A 107 -5.19 -21.03 5.42
CA LEU A 107 -4.23 -21.55 6.42
C LEU A 107 -4.83 -21.57 7.84
N ASN A 108 -5.75 -20.66 8.14
CA ASN A 108 -6.39 -20.59 9.44
C ASN A 108 -7.61 -21.51 9.59
N ARG A 109 -8.33 -21.83 8.50
CA ARG A 109 -9.68 -22.45 8.57
C ARG A 109 -9.93 -23.58 7.57
N GLY A 110 -8.99 -23.83 6.66
CA GLY A 110 -9.18 -24.66 5.48
C GLY A 110 -10.09 -23.99 4.45
N TYR A 111 -10.58 -24.78 3.48
CA TYR A 111 -11.50 -24.28 2.46
C TYR A 111 -12.79 -23.75 3.10
N TYR A 112 -13.32 -22.65 2.54
CA TYR A 112 -14.58 -22.09 2.99
C TYR A 112 -15.71 -23.11 2.76
N LYS A 113 -16.50 -23.35 3.82
CA LYS A 113 -17.67 -24.23 3.79
C LYS A 113 -18.82 -23.54 4.52
N MET A 114 -20.01 -23.58 3.92
CA MET A 114 -21.24 -23.19 4.63
C MET A 114 -21.66 -24.32 5.58
N ILE A 115 -21.38 -24.15 6.87
CA ILE A 115 -21.69 -25.15 7.91
C ILE A 115 -23.14 -25.03 8.39
N GLU A 116 -23.67 -23.80 8.49
CA GLU A 116 -24.99 -23.54 9.04
C GLU A 116 -26.07 -23.46 7.96
N ASP A 117 -27.19 -24.14 8.20
CA ASP A 117 -28.39 -23.96 7.40
C ASP A 117 -29.08 -22.64 7.80
N GLU A 118 -29.01 -21.64 6.93
CA GLU A 118 -29.85 -20.44 7.05
C GLU A 118 -31.27 -20.72 6.54
N PHE A 119 -32.28 -20.15 7.21
CA PHE A 119 -33.68 -20.34 6.88
C PHE A 119 -34.39 -18.99 6.78
N LYS A 120 -35.21 -18.83 5.75
CA LYS A 120 -36.04 -17.65 5.52
C LYS A 120 -37.50 -18.02 5.33
N LEU A 121 -38.40 -17.05 5.45
CA LEU A 121 -39.78 -17.22 5.03
C LEU A 121 -39.85 -17.12 3.49
N GLY A 122 -40.56 -18.05 2.86
CA GLY A 122 -40.71 -18.08 1.40
C GLY A 122 -41.90 -18.94 0.99
N GLN A 123 -42.35 -18.79 -0.25
CA GLN A 123 -43.50 -19.54 -0.78
C GLN A 123 -43.11 -20.90 -1.40
N SER A 124 -41.82 -21.10 -1.71
CA SER A 124 -41.30 -22.32 -2.35
C SER A 124 -39.84 -22.58 -1.94
N GLY A 125 -39.37 -23.83 -2.12
CA GLY A 125 -38.02 -24.28 -1.77
C GLY A 125 -38.01 -25.53 -0.87
N ALA A 126 -36.85 -25.86 -0.29
CA ALA A 126 -36.73 -26.97 0.65
C ALA A 126 -37.35 -26.59 2.02
N ILE A 127 -38.58 -27.02 2.26
CA ILE A 127 -39.39 -26.65 3.43
C ILE A 127 -38.91 -27.35 4.70
N SER A 128 -38.66 -26.58 5.76
CA SER A 128 -38.52 -27.10 7.11
C SER A 128 -39.89 -27.15 7.80
N TRP A 129 -40.58 -28.29 7.70
CA TRP A 129 -41.91 -28.44 8.27
C TRP A 129 -41.95 -28.22 9.78
N ASN A 130 -40.95 -28.71 10.52
CA ASN A 130 -40.87 -28.53 11.96
C ASN A 130 -40.73 -27.04 12.36
N LYS A 131 -39.99 -26.23 11.59
CA LYS A 131 -39.87 -24.79 11.84
C LYS A 131 -41.09 -24.02 11.34
N THR A 132 -41.66 -24.42 10.21
CA THR A 132 -42.87 -23.80 9.64
C THR A 132 -44.05 -23.91 10.60
N ARG A 133 -44.33 -25.12 11.12
CA ARG A 133 -45.43 -25.32 12.08
C ARG A 133 -45.29 -24.51 13.37
N LYS A 134 -44.05 -24.15 13.75
CA LYS A 134 -43.76 -23.37 14.97
C LYS A 134 -43.80 -21.85 14.75
N LYS A 135 -43.54 -21.37 13.52
CA LYS A 135 -43.30 -19.95 13.22
C LYS A 135 -44.33 -19.31 12.31
N VAL A 136 -45.11 -20.09 11.56
CA VAL A 136 -46.10 -19.58 10.62
C VAL A 136 -47.48 -20.02 11.08
N GLU A 137 -48.40 -19.06 11.17
CA GLU A 137 -49.80 -19.37 11.46
C GLU A 137 -50.47 -20.01 10.24
N PRO A 138 -51.08 -21.20 10.41
CA PRO A 138 -51.87 -21.81 9.36
C PRO A 138 -53.20 -21.10 9.14
N ILE A 139 -53.65 -21.03 7.89
CA ILE A 139 -55.01 -20.64 7.53
C ILE A 139 -55.85 -21.90 7.44
N VAL A 140 -56.89 -21.99 8.27
CA VAL A 140 -57.84 -23.11 8.26
C VAL A 140 -58.92 -22.86 7.20
N THR A 141 -59.09 -23.80 6.29
CA THR A 141 -60.09 -23.76 5.21
C THR A 141 -61.02 -24.97 5.29
N LYS A 142 -62.15 -24.94 4.56
CA LYS A 142 -63.09 -26.08 4.49
C LYS A 142 -62.46 -27.37 3.98
N ASN A 143 -61.35 -27.28 3.23
CA ASN A 143 -60.67 -28.40 2.61
C ASN A 143 -59.33 -28.75 3.30
N GLY A 144 -59.00 -28.12 4.43
CA GLY A 144 -57.78 -28.41 5.20
C GLY A 144 -56.99 -27.17 5.62
N ILE A 145 -55.74 -27.39 6.02
CA ILE A 145 -54.83 -26.36 6.53
C ILE A 145 -53.88 -25.91 5.42
N VAL A 146 -53.79 -24.61 5.18
CA VAL A 146 -52.88 -24.00 4.21
C VAL A 146 -51.93 -23.06 4.93
N TYR A 147 -50.63 -23.20 4.67
CA TYR A 147 -49.63 -22.24 5.12
C TYR A 147 -49.36 -21.22 4.00
N PRO A 148 -49.57 -19.92 4.23
CA PRO A 148 -49.36 -18.90 3.19
C PRO A 148 -47.87 -18.70 2.85
N GLN A 149 -46.99 -19.06 3.78
CA GLN A 149 -45.53 -19.07 3.62
C GLN A 149 -44.93 -20.23 4.41
N TYR A 150 -43.74 -20.65 4.03
CA TYR A 150 -42.99 -21.72 4.66
C TYR A 150 -41.65 -21.19 5.17
N VAL A 151 -41.14 -21.81 6.23
CA VAL A 151 -39.73 -21.63 6.62
C VAL A 151 -38.89 -22.55 5.72
N VAL A 152 -38.24 -21.98 4.72
CA VAL A 152 -37.45 -22.70 3.71
C VAL A 152 -35.96 -22.49 3.93
N ARG A 153 -35.13 -23.49 3.60
CA ARG A 153 -33.68 -23.34 3.56
C ARG A 153 -33.31 -22.27 2.52
N GLN A 154 -32.44 -21.35 2.91
CA GLN A 154 -32.00 -20.24 2.08
C GLN A 154 -31.01 -20.69 1.00
N HIS A 155 -30.12 -21.63 1.34
CA HIS A 155 -29.12 -22.20 0.44
C HIS A 155 -29.35 -23.70 0.27
N SER A 156 -29.31 -24.18 -0.96
CA SER A 156 -29.38 -25.60 -1.32
C SER A 156 -28.04 -26.31 -1.07
N GLU A 157 -28.03 -27.64 -1.05
CA GLU A 157 -26.76 -28.39 -0.98
C GLU A 157 -25.86 -28.11 -2.20
N THR A 158 -26.46 -27.86 -3.37
CA THR A 158 -25.75 -27.42 -4.57
C THR A 158 -25.05 -26.08 -4.37
N ASP A 159 -25.69 -25.14 -3.67
CA ASP A 159 -25.09 -23.83 -3.35
C ASP A 159 -23.89 -23.99 -2.41
N LYS A 160 -24.01 -24.84 -1.38
CA LYS A 160 -22.91 -25.13 -0.44
C LYS A 160 -21.72 -25.80 -1.12
N GLN A 161 -21.98 -26.70 -2.08
CA GLN A 161 -20.93 -27.32 -2.88
C GLN A 161 -20.25 -26.28 -3.77
N LEU A 162 -21.03 -25.43 -4.44
CA LEU A 162 -20.51 -24.41 -5.35
C LEU A 162 -19.59 -23.40 -4.64
N ILE A 163 -19.97 -22.87 -3.47
CA ILE A 163 -19.09 -21.94 -2.73
C ILE A 163 -17.78 -22.61 -2.29
N THR A 164 -17.84 -23.90 -1.94
CA THR A 164 -16.67 -24.67 -1.50
C THR A 164 -15.73 -24.90 -2.68
N GLU A 165 -16.28 -25.26 -3.83
CA GLU A 165 -15.56 -25.43 -5.09
C GLU A 165 -14.89 -24.13 -5.53
N ILE A 166 -15.58 -23.00 -5.44
CA ILE A 166 -15.00 -21.67 -5.72
C ILE A 166 -13.86 -21.36 -4.75
N SER A 167 -14.03 -21.66 -3.46
CA SER A 167 -12.96 -21.49 -2.48
C SER A 167 -11.74 -22.35 -2.81
N GLN A 168 -11.93 -23.61 -3.20
CA GLN A 168 -10.84 -24.48 -3.63
C GLN A 168 -10.13 -23.92 -4.86
N TYR A 169 -10.87 -23.43 -5.85
CA TYR A 169 -10.31 -22.81 -7.04
C TYR A 169 -9.46 -21.58 -6.68
N CYS A 170 -10.00 -20.63 -5.93
CA CYS A 170 -9.27 -19.43 -5.52
C CYS A 170 -8.04 -19.76 -4.68
N VAL A 171 -8.10 -20.78 -3.81
CA VAL A 171 -6.94 -21.23 -3.02
C VAL A 171 -5.87 -21.83 -3.94
N TYR A 172 -6.25 -22.64 -4.92
CA TYR A 172 -5.32 -23.19 -5.90
C TYR A 172 -4.63 -22.07 -6.70
N GLU A 173 -5.41 -21.13 -7.24
CA GLU A 173 -4.87 -19.96 -7.95
C GLU A 173 -3.92 -19.14 -7.07
N SER A 174 -4.27 -18.93 -5.80
CA SER A 174 -3.39 -18.25 -4.86
C SER A 174 -2.11 -19.03 -4.58
N TYR A 175 -2.22 -20.35 -4.40
CA TYR A 175 -1.08 -21.23 -4.19
C TYR A 175 -0.10 -21.14 -5.37
N VAL A 176 -0.59 -21.20 -6.60
CA VAL A 176 0.25 -21.10 -7.80
C VAL A 176 1.01 -19.77 -7.86
N LYS A 177 0.35 -18.64 -7.57
CA LYS A 177 0.98 -17.31 -7.73
C LYS A 177 1.84 -16.87 -6.53
N ILE A 178 1.39 -17.13 -5.30
CA ILE A 178 2.04 -16.64 -4.06
C ILE A 178 2.11 -17.69 -2.94
N GLY A 179 1.78 -18.96 -3.19
CA GLY A 179 1.87 -20.03 -2.18
C GLY A 179 3.28 -20.26 -1.66
N TRP A 180 4.30 -19.97 -2.50
CA TRP A 180 5.72 -19.98 -2.13
C TRP A 180 6.03 -19.07 -0.93
N LEU A 181 5.32 -17.94 -0.79
CA LEU A 181 5.52 -16.99 0.31
C LEU A 181 5.22 -17.63 1.67
N TYR A 182 4.30 -18.59 1.70
CA TYR A 182 3.85 -19.27 2.91
C TYR A 182 4.41 -20.69 3.07
N ARG A 183 5.27 -21.15 2.15
CA ARG A 183 5.74 -22.54 2.09
C ARG A 183 4.57 -23.53 2.15
N MET A 184 3.50 -23.24 1.39
CA MET A 184 2.31 -24.08 1.39
C MET A 184 2.64 -25.48 0.87
N PRO A 185 2.03 -26.53 1.44
CA PRO A 185 2.05 -27.85 0.81
C PRO A 185 1.31 -27.80 -0.52
N ASP A 186 1.56 -28.79 -1.37
CA ASP A 186 0.94 -28.86 -2.70
C ASP A 186 -0.58 -28.84 -2.63
N VAL A 187 -1.16 -27.92 -3.38
CA VAL A 187 -2.62 -27.80 -3.55
C VAL A 187 -2.99 -28.41 -4.88
N LEU A 188 -3.82 -29.46 -4.83
CA LEU A 188 -4.31 -30.11 -6.04
C LEU A 188 -5.23 -29.17 -6.83
N LYS A 189 -5.04 -29.13 -8.15
CA LYS A 189 -5.91 -28.38 -9.05
C LYS A 189 -7.35 -28.91 -8.95
N PRO A 190 -8.32 -28.10 -8.52
CA PRO A 190 -9.68 -28.55 -8.36
C PRO A 190 -10.35 -28.74 -9.73
N HIS A 191 -11.23 -29.74 -9.81
CA HIS A 191 -12.08 -29.92 -10.99
C HIS A 191 -13.22 -28.90 -10.95
N ARG A 192 -13.28 -28.02 -11.95
CA ARG A 192 -14.38 -27.04 -12.08
C ARG A 192 -15.60 -27.72 -12.71
N THR A 193 -16.74 -27.64 -12.04
CA THR A 193 -18.04 -28.16 -12.52
C THR A 193 -18.83 -27.14 -13.31
N ARG A 194 -18.45 -25.86 -13.27
CA ARG A 194 -19.11 -24.73 -13.96
C ARG A 194 -18.07 -23.79 -14.58
N ASP A 195 -18.54 -22.95 -15.50
CA ASP A 195 -17.73 -21.88 -16.09
C ASP A 195 -17.41 -20.77 -15.07
N LEU A 196 -16.29 -20.08 -15.28
CA LEU A 196 -15.81 -19.01 -14.40
C LEU A 196 -16.82 -17.86 -14.25
N GLU A 197 -17.58 -17.54 -15.30
CA GLU A 197 -18.62 -16.50 -15.23
C GLU A 197 -19.74 -16.85 -14.23
N ILE A 198 -20.06 -18.15 -14.09
CA ILE A 198 -21.03 -18.61 -13.09
C ILE A 198 -20.44 -18.44 -11.68
N TYR A 199 -19.16 -18.78 -11.49
CA TYR A 199 -18.48 -18.56 -10.21
C TYR A 199 -18.47 -17.08 -9.81
N LYS A 200 -18.12 -16.20 -10.75
CA LYS A 200 -18.08 -14.74 -10.52
C LYS A 200 -19.44 -14.21 -10.08
N SER A 201 -20.50 -14.52 -10.84
CA SER A 201 -21.86 -14.08 -10.52
C SER A 201 -22.32 -14.62 -9.16
N TYR A 202 -22.01 -15.89 -8.86
CA TYR A 202 -22.34 -16.51 -7.59
C TYR A 202 -21.64 -15.82 -6.41
N ILE A 203 -20.31 -15.62 -6.47
CA ILE A 203 -19.56 -14.92 -5.43
C ILE A 203 -20.01 -13.48 -5.27
N HIS A 204 -20.29 -12.79 -6.37
CA HIS A 204 -20.79 -11.42 -6.32
C HIS A 204 -22.09 -11.33 -5.50
N ASN A 205 -23.04 -12.24 -5.75
CA ASN A 205 -24.29 -12.31 -4.98
C ASN A 205 -24.05 -12.66 -3.50
N MET A 206 -23.12 -13.59 -3.22
CA MET A 206 -22.73 -13.94 -1.85
C MET A 206 -22.10 -12.75 -1.11
N MET A 207 -21.29 -11.96 -1.80
CA MET A 207 -20.68 -10.73 -1.26
C MET A 207 -21.75 -9.69 -0.89
N LEU A 208 -22.73 -9.46 -1.76
CA LEU A 208 -23.84 -8.54 -1.50
C LEU A 208 -24.73 -9.00 -0.32
N GLY A 209 -24.89 -10.31 -0.14
CA GLY A 209 -25.68 -10.90 0.95
C GLY A 209 -24.92 -11.10 2.27
N ALA A 210 -23.59 -10.99 2.26
CA ALA A 210 -22.76 -11.28 3.44
C ALA A 210 -22.93 -10.20 4.52
N THR A 211 -23.27 -10.63 5.74
CA THR A 211 -23.40 -9.74 6.89
C THR A 211 -22.13 -9.67 7.73
N LYS A 212 -21.39 -10.79 7.81
CA LYS A 212 -20.12 -10.90 8.53
C LYS A 212 -19.01 -10.21 7.72
N ASP A 213 -18.32 -9.24 8.32
CA ASP A 213 -17.26 -8.48 7.63
C ASP A 213 -16.12 -9.38 7.13
N ARG A 214 -15.82 -10.45 7.85
CA ARG A 214 -14.88 -11.48 7.41
C ARG A 214 -15.27 -12.07 6.05
N ASP A 215 -16.54 -12.47 5.93
CA ASP A 215 -17.08 -13.13 4.74
C ASP A 215 -17.15 -12.14 3.58
N LYS A 216 -17.56 -10.88 3.83
CA LYS A 216 -17.48 -9.80 2.82
C LYS A 216 -16.08 -9.64 2.26
N GLN A 217 -15.07 -9.55 3.13
CA GLN A 217 -13.67 -9.40 2.72
C GLN A 217 -13.15 -10.62 1.94
N LEU A 218 -13.50 -11.83 2.38
CA LEU A 218 -13.10 -13.06 1.70
C LEU A 218 -13.78 -13.20 0.33
N PHE A 219 -15.08 -12.91 0.24
CA PHE A 219 -15.84 -12.97 -1.01
C PHE A 219 -15.37 -11.91 -1.99
N SER A 220 -15.07 -10.69 -1.52
CA SER A 220 -14.42 -9.66 -2.34
C SER A 220 -13.09 -10.15 -2.89
N ALA A 221 -12.22 -10.72 -2.04
CA ALA A 221 -10.93 -11.25 -2.48
C ALA A 221 -11.08 -12.38 -3.52
N MET A 222 -11.99 -13.33 -3.29
CA MET A 222 -12.25 -14.40 -4.27
C MET A 222 -12.80 -13.83 -5.59
N HIS A 223 -13.66 -12.81 -5.55
CA HIS A 223 -14.18 -12.14 -6.73
C HIS A 223 -13.07 -11.47 -7.55
N ASP A 224 -12.12 -10.79 -6.88
CA ASP A 224 -10.99 -10.13 -7.54
C ASP A 224 -10.06 -11.14 -8.24
N ILE A 225 -9.79 -12.29 -7.59
CA ILE A 225 -9.02 -13.41 -8.20
C ILE A 225 -9.76 -13.97 -9.42
N LEU A 226 -11.07 -14.21 -9.32
CA LEU A 226 -11.86 -14.74 -10.45
C LEU A 226 -11.89 -13.76 -11.63
N ASN A 227 -11.91 -12.45 -11.39
CA ASN A 227 -11.83 -11.45 -12.45
C ASN A 227 -10.46 -11.37 -13.10
N PHE A 228 -9.39 -11.61 -12.33
CA PHE A 228 -8.04 -11.62 -12.84
C PHE A 228 -7.74 -12.86 -13.73
N THR A 229 -8.21 -14.04 -13.30
CA THR A 229 -7.91 -15.36 -13.94
C THR A 229 -8.69 -15.65 -15.23
N ASN A 230 -9.64 -14.79 -15.61
CA ASN A 230 -10.51 -14.99 -16.79
C ASN A 230 -9.93 -14.41 -18.10
N GLN A 231 -8.61 -14.28 -18.19
CA GLN A 231 -7.94 -13.84 -19.41
C GLN A 231 -7.29 -15.07 -20.03
N ASP A 232 -7.71 -15.44 -21.25
CA ASP A 232 -7.19 -16.60 -22.01
C ASP A 232 -5.65 -16.55 -22.21
N ASP A 233 -5.04 -15.41 -21.91
CA ASP A 233 -3.60 -15.14 -21.90
C ASP A 233 -3.04 -14.94 -20.48
N GLU A 234 -3.34 -15.84 -19.55
CA GLU A 234 -2.66 -15.85 -18.24
C GLU A 234 -1.15 -15.97 -18.48
N PRO A 235 -0.36 -14.93 -18.15
CA PRO A 235 1.05 -14.97 -18.46
C PRO A 235 1.77 -15.92 -17.52
N GLU A 236 2.67 -16.73 -18.07
CA GLU A 236 3.62 -17.52 -17.27
C GLU A 236 4.54 -16.59 -16.44
N GLU A 237 4.73 -15.34 -16.87
CA GLU A 237 5.47 -14.29 -16.16
C GLU A 237 4.52 -13.26 -15.53
N PHE A 238 4.85 -12.76 -14.35
CA PHE A 238 4.08 -11.66 -13.77
C PHE A 238 4.97 -10.70 -13.01
N TYR A 239 4.49 -9.46 -12.95
CA TYR A 239 5.16 -8.35 -12.32
C TYR A 239 4.13 -7.65 -11.44
N PHE A 240 4.51 -7.23 -10.25
CA PHE A 240 3.66 -6.44 -9.37
C PHE A 240 4.55 -5.45 -8.64
N GLY A 241 4.47 -4.17 -9.00
CA GLY A 241 5.39 -3.16 -8.49
C GLY A 241 5.41 -1.89 -9.32
N THR A 242 6.37 -1.02 -9.02
CA THR A 242 6.56 0.26 -9.72
C THR A 242 8.03 0.54 -9.98
N ASN A 243 8.32 1.33 -11.01
CA ASN A 243 9.63 1.95 -11.24
C ASN A 243 9.70 3.39 -10.70
N ARG A 244 8.62 3.88 -10.09
CA ARG A 244 8.44 5.26 -9.62
C ARG A 244 8.19 5.28 -8.12
N PHE A 245 8.98 4.53 -7.37
CA PHE A 245 8.81 4.42 -5.92
C PHE A 245 8.97 5.77 -5.20
N GLU A 246 9.57 6.78 -5.83
CA GLU A 246 9.60 8.14 -5.33
C GLU A 246 8.21 8.72 -5.00
N TYR A 247 7.17 8.39 -5.78
CA TYR A 247 5.81 8.86 -5.51
C TYR A 247 5.20 8.12 -4.32
N ILE A 248 5.47 6.83 -4.19
CA ILE A 248 5.05 6.05 -3.02
C ILE A 248 5.77 6.57 -1.76
N TRP A 249 7.05 6.92 -1.88
CA TRP A 249 7.81 7.55 -0.80
C TRP A 249 7.18 8.87 -0.35
N GLU A 250 6.85 9.77 -1.28
CA GLU A 250 6.13 11.02 -0.99
C GLU A 250 4.81 10.76 -0.25
N ARG A 251 4.02 9.77 -0.71
CA ARG A 251 2.74 9.44 -0.08
C ARG A 251 2.89 8.79 1.30
N LEU A 252 3.95 8.02 1.54
CA LEU A 252 4.27 7.47 2.86
C LEU A 252 4.64 8.57 3.86
N ILE A 253 5.41 9.57 3.41
CA ILE A 253 5.76 10.75 4.21
C ILE A 253 4.49 11.55 4.53
N GLU A 254 3.67 11.86 3.52
CA GLU A 254 2.40 12.58 3.72
C GLU A 254 1.47 11.83 4.67
N ALA A 255 1.28 10.53 4.48
CA ALA A 255 0.37 9.77 5.34
C ALA A 255 0.90 9.62 6.78
N THR A 256 2.22 9.69 7.00
CA THR A 256 2.81 9.58 8.34
C THR A 256 2.82 10.90 9.09
N PHE A 257 3.22 11.99 8.42
CA PHE A 257 3.49 13.29 9.06
C PHE A 257 2.50 14.40 8.69
N GLY A 258 1.82 14.28 7.55
CA GLY A 258 0.84 15.26 7.08
C GLY A 258 -0.39 15.27 7.99
N ASN A 259 -0.64 16.40 8.63
CA ASN A 259 -1.77 16.59 9.54
C ASN A 259 -2.52 17.91 9.29
N GLU A 260 -2.24 18.56 8.17
CA GLU A 260 -2.80 19.84 7.76
C GLU A 260 -3.26 19.78 6.30
N ASN A 261 -4.17 20.66 5.90
CA ASN A 261 -4.47 20.84 4.48
C ASN A 261 -3.31 21.60 3.82
N LYS A 262 -2.37 20.87 3.23
CA LYS A 262 -1.14 21.41 2.66
C LYS A 262 -1.38 22.50 1.61
N GLU A 263 -2.45 22.41 0.80
CA GLU A 263 -2.78 23.44 -0.20
C GLU A 263 -2.93 24.85 0.38
N TYR A 264 -3.33 24.95 1.65
CA TYR A 264 -3.43 26.23 2.36
C TYR A 264 -2.06 26.93 2.49
N TYR A 265 -0.97 26.19 2.49
CA TYR A 265 0.36 26.71 2.78
C TYR A 265 1.15 27.11 1.53
N PHE A 266 0.60 26.90 0.33
CA PHE A 266 1.39 26.98 -0.89
C PHE A 266 1.31 28.35 -1.58
N PRO A 267 2.45 28.92 -2.01
CA PRO A 267 2.46 30.11 -2.84
C PRO A 267 1.91 29.77 -4.24
N ARG A 268 0.92 30.55 -4.68
CA ARG A 268 0.35 30.43 -6.04
C ARG A 268 0.88 31.56 -6.93
N THR A 269 1.14 31.26 -8.19
CA THR A 269 1.56 32.24 -9.18
C THR A 269 0.57 32.29 -10.34
N LYS A 270 0.44 33.46 -10.97
CA LYS A 270 -0.38 33.66 -12.16
C LYS A 270 0.28 34.64 -13.12
N TRP A 271 -0.01 34.46 -14.39
CA TRP A 271 0.30 35.42 -15.45
C TRP A 271 -0.80 36.46 -15.54
N LEU A 272 -0.40 37.72 -15.40
CA LEU A 272 -1.20 38.88 -15.76
C LEU A 272 -0.83 39.21 -17.22
N LEU A 273 -1.74 38.93 -18.15
CA LEU A 273 -1.49 39.13 -19.57
C LEU A 273 -2.18 40.41 -20.02
N ASP A 274 -1.45 41.27 -20.71
CA ASP A 274 -2.01 42.49 -21.31
C ASP A 274 -3.00 42.18 -22.45
N ILE A 275 -2.93 40.96 -22.99
CA ILE A 275 -3.79 40.47 -24.07
C ILE A 275 -4.28 39.05 -23.73
N GLY A 276 -5.59 38.84 -23.82
CA GLY A 276 -6.22 37.55 -23.55
C GLY A 276 -6.66 37.38 -22.09
N VAL A 277 -6.69 36.14 -21.62
CA VAL A 277 -7.17 35.78 -20.27
C VAL A 277 -5.97 35.46 -19.37
N GLU A 278 -5.99 35.98 -18.14
CA GLU A 278 -5.00 35.63 -17.12
C GLU A 278 -4.86 34.11 -16.95
N LYS A 279 -3.62 33.65 -16.78
CA LYS A 279 -3.34 32.22 -16.60
C LYS A 279 -2.80 31.96 -15.20
N THR A 280 -3.57 31.26 -14.37
CA THR A 280 -3.07 30.73 -13.10
C THR A 280 -2.14 29.55 -13.38
N ASN A 281 -0.93 29.57 -12.82
CA ASN A 281 -0.01 28.45 -12.92
C ASN A 281 -0.39 27.37 -11.90
N LYS A 282 0.01 26.12 -12.17
CA LYS A 282 0.01 25.09 -11.12
C LYS A 282 0.89 25.57 -9.97
N ALA A 283 0.42 25.42 -8.75
CA ALA A 283 1.21 25.76 -7.57
C ALA A 283 2.50 24.92 -7.56
N ILE A 284 3.57 25.48 -7.02
CA ILE A 284 4.71 24.64 -6.63
C ILE A 284 4.30 24.09 -5.27
N GLU A 285 4.23 22.78 -5.14
CA GLU A 285 3.65 22.09 -3.98
C GLU A 285 4.79 21.35 -3.26
N PRO A 286 5.12 21.65 -1.99
CA PRO A 286 5.89 20.73 -1.17
C PRO A 286 5.08 19.47 -0.92
N ASP A 287 5.78 18.37 -0.64
CA ASP A 287 5.16 17.07 -0.51
C ASP A 287 4.22 17.02 0.70
N THR A 288 4.65 17.62 1.82
CA THR A 288 3.94 17.53 3.11
C THR A 288 4.08 18.79 3.96
N VAL A 289 3.01 19.15 4.66
CA VAL A 289 3.03 20.14 5.74
C VAL A 289 2.66 19.45 7.05
N MET A 290 3.54 19.55 8.02
CA MET A 290 3.35 19.01 9.36
C MET A 290 3.26 20.16 10.36
N LYS A 291 2.23 20.17 11.19
CA LYS A 291 2.08 21.09 12.31
C LYS A 291 2.30 20.38 13.63
N LYS A 292 3.13 20.95 14.50
CA LYS A 292 3.29 20.48 15.88
C LYS A 292 3.24 21.67 16.82
N ASN A 293 2.31 21.64 17.78
CA ASN A 293 2.00 22.78 18.63
C ASN A 293 1.65 24.02 17.77
N HIS A 294 2.41 25.10 17.91
CA HIS A 294 2.25 26.32 17.11
C HIS A 294 3.16 26.35 15.87
N ASP A 295 4.08 25.41 15.73
CA ASP A 295 5.12 25.42 14.70
C ASP A 295 4.70 24.68 13.44
N ILE A 296 5.18 25.19 12.30
CA ILE A 296 4.96 24.61 10.98
C ILE A 296 6.26 24.05 10.42
N TYR A 297 6.20 22.83 9.91
CA TYR A 297 7.29 22.12 9.29
C TYR A 297 6.91 21.85 7.84
N VAL A 298 7.64 22.45 6.91
CA VAL A 298 7.50 22.17 5.47
C VAL A 298 8.46 21.04 5.13
N LEU A 299 7.88 19.89 4.81
CA LEU A 299 8.60 18.65 4.58
C LEU A 299 8.58 18.32 3.10
N ASP A 300 9.76 18.09 2.54
CA ASP A 300 9.94 17.74 1.15
C ASP A 300 10.63 16.36 1.09
N ALA A 301 9.88 15.38 0.60
CA ALA A 301 10.33 14.02 0.45
C ALA A 301 11.27 13.94 -0.77
N LYS A 302 12.44 13.34 -0.57
CA LYS A 302 13.44 13.19 -1.62
C LYS A 302 13.91 11.75 -1.62
N TYR A 303 13.46 10.98 -2.61
CA TYR A 303 13.87 9.58 -2.78
C TYR A 303 15.30 9.46 -3.36
N TYR A 304 16.24 10.11 -2.67
CA TYR A 304 17.62 10.33 -3.08
C TYR A 304 18.55 9.37 -2.35
N LYS A 305 19.67 9.03 -2.97
CA LYS A 305 20.52 7.90 -2.53
C LYS A 305 21.57 8.24 -1.49
N PHE A 306 21.58 9.45 -0.95
CA PHE A 306 22.60 9.84 0.03
C PHE A 306 22.64 8.91 1.23
N GLY A 307 21.48 8.52 1.78
CA GLY A 307 21.42 7.63 2.95
C GLY A 307 21.97 6.22 2.71
N ASP A 308 22.06 5.77 1.47
CA ASP A 308 22.63 4.46 1.10
C ASP A 308 24.12 4.59 0.68
N THR A 309 24.45 5.67 -0.02
CA THR A 309 25.76 5.81 -0.71
C THR A 309 26.75 6.73 -0.01
N LEU A 310 26.28 7.62 0.87
CA LEU A 310 27.03 8.70 1.51
C LEU A 310 27.72 9.68 0.55
N ASN A 311 27.40 9.62 -0.75
CA ASN A 311 27.99 10.50 -1.75
C ASN A 311 27.26 11.85 -1.75
N PRO A 312 27.92 12.98 -1.44
CA PRO A 312 27.31 14.31 -1.42
C PRO A 312 26.62 14.71 -2.73
N ASN A 313 27.06 14.18 -3.88
CA ASN A 313 26.40 14.43 -5.17
C ASN A 313 24.99 13.84 -5.28
N HIS A 314 24.62 12.97 -4.34
CA HIS A 314 23.27 12.43 -4.23
C HIS A 314 22.38 13.22 -3.26
N LEU A 315 22.80 14.43 -2.82
CA LEU A 315 21.95 15.33 -2.04
C LEU A 315 21.06 16.20 -2.94
N PRO A 316 19.97 16.77 -2.40
CA PRO A 316 19.14 17.76 -3.10
C PRO A 316 19.96 18.93 -3.65
N THR A 317 19.69 19.33 -4.89
CA THR A 317 20.40 20.40 -5.59
C THR A 317 19.82 21.78 -5.28
N SER A 318 20.49 22.84 -5.75
CA SER A 318 20.10 24.25 -5.54
C SER A 318 18.65 24.55 -5.89
N THR A 319 18.07 23.89 -6.90
CA THR A 319 16.66 24.08 -7.25
C THR A 319 15.72 23.63 -6.13
N SER A 320 15.97 22.48 -5.51
CA SER A 320 15.18 21.99 -4.37
C SER A 320 15.38 22.86 -3.14
N ILE A 321 16.61 23.30 -2.89
CA ILE A 321 16.95 24.17 -1.75
C ILE A 321 16.19 25.51 -1.85
N ASN A 322 16.26 26.17 -3.01
CA ASN A 322 15.58 27.45 -3.22
C ASN A 322 14.04 27.33 -3.12
N LYS A 323 13.48 26.21 -3.60
CA LYS A 323 12.04 25.93 -3.45
C LYS A 323 11.64 25.83 -1.98
N GLN A 324 12.38 25.06 -1.17
CA GLN A 324 12.09 24.93 0.25
C GLN A 324 12.17 26.26 1.00
N ILE A 325 13.22 27.05 0.75
CA ILE A 325 13.35 28.39 1.35
C ILE A 325 12.16 29.28 0.95
N SER A 326 11.75 29.25 -0.32
CA SER A 326 10.63 30.04 -0.81
C SER A 326 9.30 29.69 -0.14
N TYR A 327 9.04 28.40 0.15
CA TYR A 327 7.85 27.99 0.90
C TYR A 327 7.88 28.49 2.33
N GLY A 328 9.01 28.30 3.03
CA GLY A 328 9.17 28.76 4.40
C GLY A 328 9.02 30.27 4.52
N GLU A 329 9.64 31.02 3.61
CA GLU A 329 9.55 32.47 3.54
C GLU A 329 8.12 32.96 3.25
N TYR A 330 7.40 32.28 2.35
CA TYR A 330 5.99 32.59 2.10
C TYR A 330 5.14 32.45 3.38
N ILE A 331 5.31 31.38 4.15
CA ILE A 331 4.59 31.17 5.41
C ILE A 331 4.99 32.24 6.44
N GLN A 332 6.28 32.57 6.51
CA GLN A 332 6.79 33.54 7.46
C GLN A 332 6.39 35.00 7.14
N THR A 333 6.15 35.34 5.88
CA THR A 333 5.96 36.75 5.47
C THR A 333 4.54 37.09 5.04
N ASN A 334 3.77 36.11 4.55
CA ASN A 334 2.44 36.41 4.02
C ASN A 334 1.46 36.84 5.12
N ALA A 335 0.66 37.88 4.87
CA ALA A 335 -0.30 38.44 5.82
C ALA A 335 -1.31 37.40 6.35
N LYS A 336 -1.63 36.37 5.57
CA LYS A 336 -2.60 35.34 5.97
C LYS A 336 -2.19 34.53 7.20
N PHE A 337 -0.90 34.50 7.55
CA PHE A 337 -0.38 33.81 8.73
C PHE A 337 0.02 34.76 9.87
N GLU A 338 -0.43 36.02 9.83
CA GLU A 338 -0.04 37.01 10.85
C GLU A 338 -0.50 36.63 12.25
N SER A 339 -1.67 36.00 12.37
CA SER A 339 -2.21 35.55 13.66
C SER A 339 -1.34 34.46 14.28
N GLU A 340 -0.96 33.46 13.48
CA GLU A 340 -0.12 32.34 13.87
C GLU A 340 1.28 32.82 14.28
N ARG A 341 1.86 33.78 13.55
CA ARG A 341 3.14 34.40 13.93
C ARG A 341 3.05 35.17 15.24
N LYS A 342 1.95 35.91 15.48
CA LYS A 342 1.73 36.60 16.77
C LYS A 342 1.59 35.62 17.95
N GLN A 343 1.17 34.39 17.68
CA GLN A 343 1.12 33.30 18.66
C GLN A 343 2.46 32.57 18.84
N GLY A 344 3.53 33.03 18.17
CA GLY A 344 4.88 32.47 18.29
C GLY A 344 5.18 31.33 17.34
N MET A 345 4.41 31.16 16.25
CA MET A 345 4.72 30.16 15.21
C MET A 345 6.12 30.36 14.64
N ALA A 346 6.94 29.31 14.71
CA ALA A 346 8.15 29.19 13.91
C ALA A 346 7.91 28.30 12.68
N VAL A 347 8.73 28.51 11.65
CA VAL A 347 8.69 27.73 10.40
C VAL A 347 10.01 27.02 10.20
N TYR A 348 9.95 25.72 9.92
CA TYR A 348 11.10 24.84 9.72
C TYR A 348 11.03 24.14 8.37
N ASN A 349 12.18 24.00 7.71
CA ASN A 349 12.28 23.29 6.44
C ASN A 349 13.13 22.03 6.60
N ALA A 350 12.69 20.93 6.01
CA ALA A 350 13.47 19.69 5.98
C ALA A 350 13.30 18.90 4.68
N PHE A 351 14.40 18.29 4.22
CA PHE A 351 14.40 17.21 3.25
C PHE A 351 14.37 15.86 3.96
N LEU A 352 13.50 14.97 3.53
CA LEU A 352 13.35 13.62 4.08
C LEU A 352 13.81 12.57 3.05
N MET A 353 14.91 11.89 3.35
CA MET A 353 15.56 10.94 2.45
C MET A 353 15.61 9.52 3.03
N PRO A 354 15.50 8.48 2.20
CA PRO A 354 15.52 7.09 2.66
C PRO A 354 16.89 6.67 3.17
N TYR A 355 16.92 5.82 4.21
CA TYR A 355 18.13 5.09 4.60
C TYR A 355 17.84 3.82 5.41
N ASN A 356 18.90 3.03 5.67
CA ASN A 356 18.89 1.90 6.58
C ASN A 356 19.56 2.29 7.91
N SER A 357 18.78 2.45 8.99
CA SER A 357 19.28 2.78 10.33
C SER A 357 20.22 1.74 10.94
N ARG A 358 20.24 0.52 10.39
CA ARG A 358 21.08 -0.61 10.82
C ARG A 358 22.31 -0.79 9.93
N SER A 359 22.44 -0.01 8.87
CA SER A 359 23.66 0.02 8.04
C SER A 359 24.73 0.94 8.64
N LYS A 360 26.01 0.65 8.38
CA LYS A 360 27.10 1.56 8.74
C LYS A 360 27.07 2.80 7.84
N PRO A 361 27.39 4.01 8.36
CA PRO A 361 27.87 4.30 9.72
C PRO A 361 26.74 4.59 10.73
N PHE A 362 25.47 4.43 10.34
CA PHE A 362 24.33 4.88 11.15
C PHE A 362 24.01 3.96 12.33
N ASN A 363 24.32 2.67 12.19
CA ASN A 363 24.10 1.65 13.22
C ASN A 363 24.87 1.89 14.54
N ASP A 364 25.98 2.64 14.47
CA ASP A 364 26.81 3.00 15.63
C ASP A 364 26.23 4.20 16.41
N VAL A 365 25.29 4.93 15.82
CA VAL A 365 24.68 6.14 16.39
C VAL A 365 23.22 5.87 16.75
N ASN A 366 23.01 5.16 17.85
CA ASN A 366 21.71 4.94 18.51
C ASN A 366 20.58 4.28 17.69
N LYS A 367 20.82 3.76 16.48
CA LYS A 367 19.81 3.09 15.62
C LYS A 367 18.51 3.91 15.54
N SER A 368 18.64 5.23 15.40
CA SER A 368 17.49 6.14 15.39
C SER A 368 16.63 5.91 14.16
N THR A 369 15.32 6.06 14.24
CA THR A 369 14.45 6.10 13.05
C THR A 369 14.77 7.30 12.16
N TYR A 370 15.20 8.40 12.78
CA TYR A 370 15.50 9.68 12.11
C TYR A 370 16.93 10.11 12.39
N TYR A 371 17.68 10.43 11.34
CA TYR A 371 19.08 10.84 11.47
C TYR A 371 19.35 12.16 10.75
N SER A 372 19.83 13.17 11.48
CA SER A 372 20.25 14.45 10.88
C SER A 372 21.65 14.33 10.28
N ILE A 373 21.76 14.64 8.99
CA ILE A 373 23.03 14.64 8.24
C ILE A 373 23.63 16.04 8.08
N GLY A 374 22.89 17.09 8.47
CA GLY A 374 23.31 18.47 8.34
C GLY A 374 22.20 19.35 7.77
N GLU A 375 22.59 20.44 7.14
CA GLU A 375 21.68 21.42 6.56
C GLU A 375 22.24 22.01 5.28
N SER A 376 21.34 22.45 4.41
CA SER A 376 21.67 23.30 3.27
C SER A 376 21.24 24.73 3.54
N VAL A 377 22.08 25.66 3.10
CA VAL A 377 21.89 27.10 3.18
C VAL A 377 21.98 27.71 1.79
N ALA A 378 21.48 28.93 1.63
CA ALA A 378 21.63 29.70 0.40
C ALA A 378 22.52 30.92 0.64
N ASP A 379 23.44 31.18 -0.28
CA ASP A 379 24.41 32.27 -0.21
C ASP A 379 23.77 33.66 -0.31
N TRP A 380 22.60 33.76 -0.95
CA TRP A 380 21.79 34.98 -1.01
C TRP A 380 20.97 35.26 0.26
N LYS A 381 21.07 34.40 1.28
CA LYS A 381 20.44 34.55 2.61
C LYS A 381 21.50 34.57 3.71
N ASN A 382 21.21 35.28 4.80
CA ASN A 382 22.09 35.29 5.98
C ASN A 382 21.99 33.99 6.78
N SER A 383 20.97 33.15 6.51
CA SER A 383 20.77 31.85 7.16
C SER A 383 20.62 31.94 8.68
N THR A 384 20.07 33.06 9.17
CA THR A 384 19.82 33.30 10.60
C THR A 384 18.47 32.72 11.03
N GLU A 385 17.49 32.79 10.13
CA GLU A 385 16.14 32.33 10.36
C GLU A 385 16.00 30.83 10.11
N THR A 386 15.11 30.17 10.86
CA THR A 386 14.91 28.71 10.78
C THR A 386 14.33 28.26 9.43
N TYR A 387 13.54 29.11 8.78
CA TYR A 387 12.97 28.84 7.46
C TYR A 387 13.97 29.06 6.31
N GLU A 388 15.10 29.73 6.54
CA GLU A 388 16.17 29.86 5.52
C GLU A 388 17.08 28.64 5.49
N ARG A 389 17.05 27.81 6.55
CA ARG A 389 17.92 26.67 6.77
C ARG A 389 17.16 25.37 6.53
N VAL A 390 17.50 24.63 5.49
CA VAL A 390 16.81 23.38 5.16
C VAL A 390 17.57 22.20 5.76
N GLN A 391 16.97 21.49 6.70
CA GLN A 391 17.59 20.36 7.38
C GLN A 391 17.58 19.11 6.49
N GLY A 392 18.70 18.40 6.42
CA GLY A 392 18.78 17.08 5.78
C GLY A 392 18.53 15.99 6.81
N ILE A 393 17.42 15.28 6.70
CA ILE A 393 17.05 14.19 7.60
C ILE A 393 16.93 12.88 6.81
N LEU A 394 17.57 11.83 7.31
CA LEU A 394 17.37 10.47 6.84
C LEU A 394 16.26 9.80 7.65
N VAL A 395 15.40 9.04 6.98
CA VAL A 395 14.22 8.37 7.52
C VAL A 395 14.31 6.88 7.22
N ASP A 396 14.22 6.05 8.26
CA ASP A 396 14.39 4.61 8.14
C ASP A 396 13.25 4.00 7.32
N VAL A 397 13.60 3.42 6.17
CA VAL A 397 12.60 2.98 5.19
C VAL A 397 11.77 1.82 5.72
N LYS A 398 12.43 0.90 6.43
CA LYS A 398 11.77 -0.27 7.02
C LYS A 398 10.75 0.14 8.07
N HIS A 399 11.13 1.06 8.95
CA HIS A 399 10.24 1.64 9.95
C HIS A 399 9.04 2.32 9.31
N LEU A 400 9.27 3.17 8.30
CA LEU A 400 8.20 3.92 7.63
C LEU A 400 7.19 3.00 6.92
N ILE A 401 7.66 1.94 6.25
CA ILE A 401 6.79 0.94 5.60
C ILE A 401 5.99 0.15 6.63
N SER A 402 6.60 -0.20 7.77
CA SER A 402 5.94 -0.92 8.85
C SER A 402 4.94 -0.09 9.65
N ASN A 403 4.92 1.24 9.46
CA ASN A 403 4.05 2.14 10.21
C ASN A 403 2.58 1.97 9.79
N ALA A 404 1.82 1.27 10.62
CA ALA A 404 0.41 0.95 10.40
C ALA A 404 -0.58 2.05 10.85
N VAL A 405 -0.16 3.00 11.70
CA VAL A 405 -1.02 4.07 12.23
C VAL A 405 -0.65 5.39 11.56
N ARG A 406 -1.65 6.11 11.00
CA ARG A 406 -1.44 7.27 10.12
C ARG A 406 -2.57 8.31 10.30
N PRO A 407 -2.30 9.62 10.52
CA PRO A 407 -1.00 10.19 10.88
C PRO A 407 -0.53 9.70 12.26
N ASN A 408 0.78 9.63 12.47
CA ASN A 408 1.34 9.08 13.70
C ASN A 408 1.92 10.19 14.58
N ASN A 409 1.20 10.56 15.63
CA ASN A 409 1.61 11.63 16.55
C ASN A 409 2.98 11.37 17.19
N ILE A 410 3.35 10.10 17.43
CA ILE A 410 4.67 9.74 17.96
C ILE A 410 5.75 10.03 16.92
N GLU A 411 5.48 9.73 15.65
CA GLU A 411 6.43 10.01 14.57
C GLU A 411 6.56 11.51 14.29
N ILE A 412 5.44 12.26 14.31
CA ILE A 412 5.45 13.73 14.26
C ILE A 412 6.33 14.30 15.37
N GLU A 413 6.20 13.77 16.58
CA GLU A 413 7.02 14.18 17.71
C GLU A 413 8.50 13.86 17.55
N ASN A 414 8.83 12.63 17.14
CA ASN A 414 10.20 12.19 16.93
C ASN A 414 10.91 12.98 15.83
N LEU A 415 10.22 13.20 14.70
CA LEU A 415 10.76 13.96 13.57
C LEU A 415 10.98 15.43 13.96
N SER A 416 10.00 16.08 14.60
CA SER A 416 10.15 17.47 15.03
C SER A 416 11.32 17.63 15.99
N ASN A 417 11.47 16.72 16.95
CA ASN A 417 12.55 16.77 17.94
C ASN A 417 13.91 16.59 17.26
N THR A 418 13.99 15.77 16.22
CA THR A 418 15.22 15.57 15.42
C THR A 418 15.59 16.84 14.64
N ILE A 419 14.60 17.50 14.02
CA ILE A 419 14.79 18.77 13.29
C ILE A 419 15.27 19.88 14.25
N LEU A 420 14.61 20.04 15.39
CA LEU A 420 14.98 21.05 16.39
C LEU A 420 16.40 20.84 16.93
N LYS A 421 16.75 19.61 17.32
CA LYS A 421 18.11 19.27 17.76
C LYS A 421 19.16 19.52 16.68
N SER A 422 18.83 19.27 15.41
CA SER A 422 19.72 19.54 14.27
C SER A 422 20.08 21.02 14.18
N ILE A 423 19.08 21.89 14.34
CA ILE A 423 19.22 23.35 14.29
C ILE A 423 20.06 23.86 15.48
N GLU A 424 19.78 23.37 16.69
CA GLU A 424 20.48 23.78 17.92
C GLU A 424 21.95 23.37 17.92
N LYS A 425 22.28 22.14 17.51
CA LYS A 425 23.65 21.62 17.44
C LYS A 425 24.58 22.50 16.60
N LYS A 426 24.01 23.26 15.66
CA LYS A 426 24.74 24.16 14.77
C LYS A 426 24.77 25.60 15.26
N ARG A 427 23.85 26.05 16.11
CA ARG A 427 23.94 27.37 16.78
C ARG A 427 25.05 27.42 17.84
N GLY A 428 25.43 26.26 18.38
CA GLY A 428 26.52 26.13 19.35
C GLY A 428 27.91 25.85 18.75
N LYS A 429 28.06 25.90 17.43
CA LYS A 429 29.33 25.86 16.71
C LYS A 429 29.56 27.18 16.02
#